data_AF-A0A7J0A7K5-F1
#
_entry.id   AF-A0A7J0A7K5-F1
#
_cell.length_a   1.000
_cell.length_b   1.000
_cell.length_c   1.000
_cell.angle_alpha   90.00
_cell.angle_beta   90.00
_cell.angle_gamma   90.00
#
_symmetry.space_group_name_H-M   'P 1'
#
loop_
_entity.id
_entity.type
_entity.pdbx_description
1 polymer ?
#
loop_
_entity_poly.entity_id
_entity_poly.type
_entity_poly.pdbx_seq_one_letter_code
_entity_poly.pdbx_strand_id
1 'polypeptide(L)'
;MVAQKCHHLSDMQVQMARELGFKPDSLRKIDNHKQEPWKTPLPQHIENLYEKRFKRQKPEVVKSLRQQLIEDEIKRKAKKKAKDARRAAKAAEESQCSPEVIEDSEDIVQLGLDSCGD
;
A
#
# COMPACT_ATOMS: atom_id res chain seq x y z
N MET A 1 8.16 7.25 11.48
CA MET A 1 9.29 7.60 12.37
C MET A 1 9.24 6.97 13.77
N VAL A 2 8.23 6.16 14.11
CA VAL A 2 7.91 5.91 15.54
C VAL A 2 8.73 4.78 16.17
N ALA A 3 9.06 3.70 15.46
CA ALA A 3 9.67 2.53 16.11
C ALA A 3 11.13 2.72 16.56
N GLN A 4 11.96 3.38 15.75
CA GLN A 4 13.40 3.53 16.03
C GLN A 4 13.67 4.48 17.21
N LYS A 5 12.96 5.62 17.24
CA LYS A 5 13.10 6.65 18.29
C LYS A 5 12.54 6.22 19.65
N CYS A 6 11.55 5.33 19.67
CA CYS A 6 10.90 4.94 20.93
C CYS A 6 11.58 3.75 21.62
N HIS A 7 12.24 2.86 20.86
CA HIS A 7 12.67 1.56 21.38
C HIS A 7 14.16 1.27 21.20
N HIS A 8 14.97 2.27 20.81
CA HIS A 8 16.41 2.13 20.59
C HIS A 8 16.77 0.97 19.63
N LEU A 9 15.92 0.71 18.62
CA LEU A 9 16.13 -0.37 17.66
C LEU A 9 17.19 0.05 16.62
N SER A 10 18.18 -0.81 16.39
CA SER A 10 19.13 -0.64 15.28
C SER A 10 18.43 -0.81 13.93
N ASP A 11 18.97 -0.21 12.86
CA ASP A 11 18.48 -0.40 11.48
C ASP A 11 18.36 -1.89 11.12
N MET A 12 19.29 -2.73 11.61
CA MET A 12 19.25 -4.18 11.44
C MET A 12 18.01 -4.81 12.08
N GLN A 13 17.66 -4.40 13.30
CA GLN A 13 16.51 -4.94 14.03
C GLN A 13 15.18 -4.47 13.42
N VAL A 14 15.15 -3.25 12.89
CA VAL A 14 13.98 -2.76 12.14
C VAL A 14 13.78 -3.55 10.85
N GLN A 15 14.88 -3.92 10.17
CA GLN A 15 14.80 -4.79 9.00
C GLN A 15 14.29 -6.19 9.35
N MET A 16 14.86 -6.83 10.38
CA MET A 16 14.40 -8.13 10.87
C MET A 16 12.92 -8.12 11.24
N ALA A 17 12.47 -7.08 11.95
CA ALA A 17 11.07 -6.93 12.34
C ALA A 17 10.12 -6.90 11.12
N ARG A 18 10.50 -6.21 10.05
CA ARG A 18 9.69 -6.15 8.82
C ARG A 18 9.65 -7.47 8.07
N GLU A 19 10.77 -8.18 7.99
CA GLU A 19 10.84 -9.51 7.37
C GLU A 19 10.01 -10.54 8.16
N LEU A 20 9.94 -10.37 9.48
CA LEU A 20 9.02 -11.10 10.36
C LEU A 20 7.55 -10.65 10.24
N GLY A 21 7.26 -9.57 9.51
CA GLY A 21 5.91 -9.05 9.29
C GLY A 21 5.41 -8.05 10.35
N PHE A 22 6.27 -7.60 11.27
CA PHE A 22 5.89 -6.60 12.26
C PHE A 22 5.74 -5.21 11.62
N LYS A 23 4.65 -4.54 11.98
CA LYS A 23 4.40 -3.14 11.62
C LYS A 23 5.02 -2.21 12.67
N PRO A 24 5.49 -1.02 12.30
CA PRO A 24 6.08 -0.07 13.24
C PRO A 24 5.13 0.33 14.37
N ASP A 25 3.82 0.32 14.11
CA ASP A 25 2.79 0.61 15.10
C ASP A 25 2.58 -0.54 16.11
N SER A 26 2.66 -1.78 15.64
CA SER A 26 2.56 -2.97 16.50
C SER A 26 3.77 -3.16 17.42
N LEU A 27 4.96 -2.71 17.02
CA LEU A 27 6.17 -2.82 17.84
C LEU A 27 6.02 -2.12 19.20
N ARG A 28 5.31 -0.99 19.23
CA ARG A 28 5.00 -0.27 20.47
C ARG A 28 4.17 -1.10 21.45
N LYS A 29 3.25 -1.94 20.96
CA LYS A 29 2.42 -2.80 21.81
C LYS A 29 3.19 -4.00 22.37
N ILE A 30 4.19 -4.47 21.63
CA ILE A 30 5.00 -5.64 22.02
C ILE A 30 6.04 -5.22 23.07
N ASP A 31 6.51 -3.98 23.01
CA ASP A 31 7.50 -3.41 23.93
C ASP A 31 6.94 -3.06 25.33
N ASN A 32 6.38 -4.05 26.01
CA ASN A 32 5.91 -3.91 27.41
C ASN A 32 6.91 -4.44 28.45
N HIS A 33 8.17 -4.66 28.05
CA HIS A 33 9.19 -5.29 28.91
C HIS A 33 9.50 -4.49 30.19
N LYS A 34 9.16 -3.20 30.23
CA LYS A 34 9.32 -2.37 31.43
C LYS A 34 8.25 -2.62 32.49
N GLN A 35 7.06 -3.07 32.08
CA GLN A 35 5.98 -3.40 33.02
C GLN A 35 6.03 -4.88 33.43
N GLU A 36 6.54 -5.74 32.55
CA GLU A 36 6.66 -7.18 32.78
C GLU A 36 8.14 -7.60 32.76
N PRO A 37 8.82 -7.71 33.92
CA PRO A 37 10.27 -7.97 33.97
C PRO A 37 10.66 -9.36 33.46
N TRP A 38 9.71 -10.29 33.35
CA TRP A 38 9.91 -11.61 32.77
C TRP A 38 9.88 -11.62 31.24
N LYS A 39 9.58 -10.47 30.61
CA LYS A 39 9.53 -10.33 29.16
C LYS A 39 10.88 -9.82 28.64
N THR A 40 11.43 -10.52 27.64
CA THR A 40 12.67 -10.09 26.98
C THR A 40 12.51 -8.74 26.30
N PRO A 41 13.56 -7.89 26.29
CA PRO A 41 13.52 -6.61 25.60
C PRO A 41 13.28 -6.83 24.10
N LEU A 42 12.53 -5.91 23.47
CA LEU A 42 12.10 -6.03 22.07
C LEU A 42 13.26 -6.30 21.07
N PRO A 43 14.45 -5.69 21.21
CA PRO A 43 15.61 -6.00 20.36
C PRO A 43 15.99 -7.49 20.34
N GLN A 44 16.16 -8.10 21.53
CA GLN A 44 16.52 -9.52 21.67
C GLN A 44 15.38 -10.44 21.24
N HIS A 45 14.13 -10.02 21.46
CA HIS A 45 12.97 -10.79 21.02
C HIS A 45 12.92 -10.93 19.49
N ILE A 46 13.22 -9.84 18.77
CA ILE A 46 13.26 -9.84 17.30
C ILE A 46 14.38 -10.74 16.80
N GLU A 47 15.57 -10.66 17.39
CA GLU A 47 16.72 -11.52 17.06
C GLU A 47 16.40 -13.01 17.25
N ASN A 48 15.83 -13.37 18.40
CA ASN A 48 15.45 -14.75 18.71
C ASN A 48 14.38 -15.29 17.75
N LEU A 49 13.38 -14.47 17.39
CA LEU A 49 12.35 -14.87 16.43
C LEU A 49 12.92 -15.02 15.01
N TYR A 50 13.84 -14.14 14.64
CA TYR A 50 14.49 -14.16 13.34
C TYR A 50 15.32 -15.43 13.16
N GLU A 51 16.14 -15.76 14.17
CA GLU A 51 16.92 -17.00 14.18
C GLU A 51 16.03 -18.25 14.09
N LYS A 52 14.92 -18.28 14.84
CA LYS A 52 13.99 -19.42 14.82
C LYS A 52 13.34 -19.64 13.45
N ARG A 53 12.98 -18.58 12.73
CA ARG A 53 12.29 -18.69 11.43
C ARG A 53 13.24 -18.90 10.27
N PHE A 54 14.32 -18.13 10.23
CA PHE A 54 15.21 -18.07 9.08
C PHE A 54 16.51 -18.83 9.27
N LYS A 55 16.83 -19.27 10.50
CA LYS A 55 18.10 -19.94 10.86
C LYS A 55 19.33 -19.12 10.47
N ARG A 56 19.18 -17.80 10.48
CA ARG A 56 20.20 -16.81 10.14
C ARG A 56 20.29 -15.83 11.30
N GLN A 57 21.51 -15.44 11.68
CA GLN A 57 21.71 -14.44 12.73
C GLN A 57 21.54 -12.99 12.24
N LYS A 58 21.78 -12.74 10.95
CA LYS A 58 21.73 -11.39 10.37
C LYS A 58 20.98 -11.40 9.04
N PRO A 59 20.19 -10.36 8.76
CA PRO A 59 19.59 -10.18 7.45
C PRO A 59 20.67 -9.93 6.39
N GLU A 60 20.53 -10.58 5.24
CA GLU A 60 21.50 -10.56 4.14
C GLU A 60 21.60 -9.18 3.47
N VAL A 61 20.49 -8.43 3.47
CA VAL A 61 20.41 -7.06 2.92
C VAL A 61 19.89 -6.12 4.00
N VAL A 62 20.79 -5.40 4.67
CA VAL A 62 20.42 -4.31 5.58
C VAL A 62 20.27 -3.03 4.77
N LYS A 63 19.05 -2.75 4.30
CA LYS A 63 18.74 -1.41 3.77
C LYS A 63 18.56 -0.46 4.95
N SER A 64 19.30 0.65 4.98
CA SER A 64 19.09 1.68 6.02
C SER A 64 17.68 2.27 5.91
N LEU A 65 17.07 2.62 7.04
CA LEU A 65 15.73 3.22 7.08
C LEU A 65 15.62 4.48 6.21
N ARG A 66 16.70 5.26 6.12
CA ARG A 66 16.77 6.43 5.23
C ARG A 66 16.64 6.05 3.76
N GLN A 67 17.36 5.03 3.31
CA GLN A 67 17.26 4.56 1.92
C GLN A 67 15.87 4.01 1.60
N GLN A 68 15.24 3.32 2.57
CA GLN A 68 13.90 2.78 2.38
C GLN A 68 12.80 3.84 2.27
N LEU A 69 12.86 4.90 3.09
CA LEU A 69 11.89 6.01 2.98
C LEU A 69 11.99 6.72 1.62
N ILE A 70 13.22 6.87 1.12
CA ILE A 70 13.46 7.44 -0.21
C ILE A 70 12.86 6.52 -1.29
N GLU A 71 13.10 5.21 -1.23
CA GLU A 71 12.49 4.24 -2.16
C GLU A 71 10.95 4.26 -2.11
N ASP A 72 10.35 4.26 -0.92
CA ASP A 72 8.90 4.29 -0.74
C ASP A 72 8.29 5.59 -1.27
N GLU A 73 8.95 6.74 -1.05
CA GLU A 73 8.47 8.03 -1.54
C GLU A 73 8.59 8.12 -3.07
N ILE A 74 9.68 7.64 -3.66
CA ILE A 74 9.84 7.53 -5.11
C ILE A 74 8.75 6.63 -5.70
N LYS A 75 8.50 5.46 -5.10
CA LYS A 75 7.46 4.53 -5.55
C LYS A 75 6.06 5.13 -5.43
N ARG A 76 5.76 5.86 -4.35
CA ARG A 76 4.48 6.58 -4.18
C ARG A 76 4.31 7.69 -5.20
N LYS A 77 5.36 8.49 -5.45
CA LYS A 77 5.35 9.55 -6.47
C LYS A 77 5.16 8.98 -7.88
N ALA A 78 5.84 7.88 -8.22
CA ALA A 78 5.68 7.19 -9.49
C ALA A 78 4.24 6.64 -9.66
N LYS A 79 3.70 5.98 -8.63
CA LYS A 79 2.30 5.50 -8.64
C LYS A 79 1.29 6.64 -8.79
N LYS A 80 1.53 7.78 -8.13
CA LYS A 80 0.67 8.96 -8.24
C LYS A 80 0.68 9.51 -9.67
N LYS A 81 1.87 9.73 -10.25
CA LYS A 81 2.01 10.18 -11.65
C LYS A 81 1.35 9.23 -12.65
N ALA A 82 1.53 7.91 -12.49
CA ALA A 82 0.88 6.93 -13.36
C ALA A 82 -0.65 6.96 -13.26
N LYS A 83 -1.20 7.13 -12.04
CA LYS A 83 -2.64 7.26 -11.83
C LYS A 83 -3.19 8.55 -12.43
N ASP A 84 -2.48 9.66 -12.28
CA ASP A 84 -2.90 10.96 -12.82
C ASP A 84 -2.81 10.98 -14.35
N ALA A 85 -1.79 10.38 -14.96
CA ALA A 85 -1.70 10.20 -16.42
C ALA A 85 -2.84 9.34 -16.96
N ARG A 86 -3.20 8.24 -16.28
CA ARG A 86 -4.36 7.41 -16.66
C ARG A 86 -5.67 8.17 -16.57
N ARG A 87 -5.85 9.04 -15.57
CA ARG A 87 -7.03 9.89 -15.43
C ARG A 87 -7.10 10.95 -16.53
N ALA A 88 -5.98 11.57 -16.87
CA ALA A 88 -5.89 12.53 -17.96
C ALA A 88 -6.19 11.89 -19.33
N ALA A 89 -5.64 10.69 -19.59
CA ALA A 89 -5.93 9.92 -20.80
C ALA A 89 -7.42 9.54 -20.90
N LYS A 90 -8.02 9.08 -19.79
CA LYS A 90 -9.45 8.77 -19.74
C LYS A 90 -10.33 10.00 -19.97
N ALA A 91 -9.97 11.15 -19.38
CA ALA A 91 -10.71 12.40 -19.58
C ALA A 91 -10.58 12.94 -21.02
N ALA A 92 -9.43 12.73 -21.67
CA ALA A 92 -9.23 13.09 -23.07
C ALA A 92 -10.01 12.17 -24.03
N GLU A 93 -10.10 10.87 -23.73
CA GLU A 93 -10.92 9.91 -24.47
C GLU A 93 -12.42 10.24 -24.35
N GLU A 94 -12.88 10.56 -23.13
CA GLU A 94 -14.27 10.93 -22.86
C GLU A 94 -14.67 12.26 -23.53
N SER A 95 -13.69 13.16 -23.76
CA SER A 95 -13.89 14.39 -24.53
C SER A 95 -13.85 14.18 -26.05
N GLN A 96 -13.42 13.02 -26.54
CA GLN A 96 -13.35 12.68 -27.97
C GLN A 96 -14.46 11.74 -28.44
N CYS A 97 -15.34 11.29 -27.55
CA CYS A 97 -16.58 10.59 -27.91
C CYS A 97 -17.78 11.49 -27.64
N SER A 98 -17.87 12.61 -28.35
CA SER A 98 -19.18 13.20 -28.64
C SER A 98 -19.78 12.36 -29.77
N PRO A 99 -20.97 11.75 -29.63
CA PRO A 99 -21.60 11.12 -30.78
C PRO A 99 -21.84 12.21 -31.82
N GLU A 100 -21.26 12.05 -33.01
CA GLU A 100 -21.68 12.83 -34.17
C GLU A 100 -23.20 12.65 -34.30
N VAL A 101 -23.91 13.76 -34.12
CA VAL A 101 -25.32 13.89 -34.44
C VAL A 101 -25.45 13.66 -35.95
N ILE A 102 -25.82 12.44 -36.34
CA ILE A 102 -26.33 12.20 -37.69
C ILE A 102 -27.73 12.82 -37.69
N GLU A 103 -27.81 14.04 -38.25
CA GLU A 103 -29.06 14.59 -38.73
C GLU A 103 -29.61 13.66 -39.82
N ASP A 104 -30.74 13.03 -39.57
CA ASP A 104 -31.67 12.74 -40.65
C ASP A 104 -33.12 12.80 -40.12
N SER A 105 -33.79 13.84 -40.60
CA SER A 105 -35.17 13.86 -41.05
C SER A 105 -36.30 13.46 -40.09
N GLU A 106 -37.11 14.48 -39.85
CA GLU A 106 -38.51 14.46 -39.48
C GLU A 106 -39.30 13.29 -40.14
N ASP A 107 -39.84 12.37 -39.34
CA ASP A 107 -41.13 11.74 -39.63
C ASP A 107 -41.79 11.26 -38.32
N ILE A 108 -42.50 12.20 -37.69
CA ILE A 108 -43.64 11.91 -36.84
C ILE A 108 -44.75 11.45 -37.78
N VAL A 109 -45.03 10.15 -37.87
CA VAL A 109 -46.33 9.42 -37.69
C VAL A 109 -46.05 7.94 -38.08
N GLN A 110 -46.46 6.89 -37.38
CA GLN A 110 -47.81 6.31 -37.43
C GLN A 110 -47.77 4.89 -36.81
N LEU A 111 -48.61 4.67 -35.78
CA LEU A 111 -49.36 3.46 -35.45
C LEU A 111 -48.67 2.09 -35.26
N GLY A 112 -48.90 1.52 -34.08
CA GLY A 112 -48.75 0.09 -33.81
C GLY A 112 -49.23 -0.30 -32.42
N LEU A 113 -50.54 -0.21 -32.19
CA LEU A 113 -51.19 -0.92 -31.09
C LEU A 113 -51.23 -2.43 -31.43
N ASP A 114 -50.55 -3.23 -30.62
CA ASP A 114 -50.86 -4.63 -30.30
C ASP A 114 -49.81 -5.10 -29.26
N SER A 115 -50.03 -6.04 -28.34
CA SER A 115 -51.20 -6.59 -27.68
C SER A 115 -50.63 -7.54 -26.60
N CYS A 116 -51.35 -7.68 -25.48
CA CYS A 116 -51.32 -8.80 -24.52
C CYS A 116 -50.08 -9.06 -23.64
N GLY A 117 -50.34 -9.10 -22.33
CA GLY A 117 -49.53 -9.77 -21.32
C GLY A 117 -50.21 -9.72 -19.95
N ASP A 118 -51.25 -10.53 -19.76
CA ASP A 118 -51.74 -10.95 -18.43
C ASP A 118 -50.95 -12.20 -18.00
#